data_AF-A0A061HN06-F1
#
_entry.id   AF-A0A061HN06-F1
#
_cell.length_a   1.000
_cell.length_b   1.000
_cell.length_c   1.000
_cell.angle_alpha   90.00
_cell.angle_beta   90.00
_cell.angle_gamma   90.00
#
_symmetry.space_group_name_H-M   'P 1'
#
loop_
_entity.id
_entity.type
_entity.pdbx_description
1 polymer ?
#
loop_
_entity_poly.entity_id
_entity_poly.type
_entity_poly.pdbx_seq_one_letter_code
_entity_poly.pdbx_strand_id
1 'polypeptide(L)'
;MDEKKSSFFQKSGISTRYLDKNICPEKLIVQLAYNWRIYLIMGNKSPLRGTASSKPQIRLESPIEIENYVENGELITEGNMNSERYSLAWFEDHLHMFAWNSKEKMWGLYTTPYNVRNNGRIIINFLRATNPQISNIMKNAYATLEEYRQESRNKVARKQHEQKKTISYYNERCRNHMSEIEMSTAISAKGRLWQMF
;
A
#
# COMPACT_ATOMS: atom_id res chain seq x y z
N MET A 1 -18.97 1.49 -32.33
CA MET A 1 -17.89 2.44 -32.66
C MET A 1 -18.42 3.81 -32.26
N ASP A 2 -17.98 4.47 -31.19
CA ASP A 2 -16.69 4.38 -30.49
C ASP A 2 -16.83 4.71 -29.00
N GLU A 3 -16.10 3.96 -28.17
CA GLU A 3 -15.83 4.27 -26.77
C GLU A 3 -14.87 5.47 -26.67
N LYS A 4 -15.32 6.59 -26.10
CA LYS A 4 -14.39 7.58 -25.54
C LYS A 4 -14.03 7.19 -24.12
N LYS A 5 -12.92 6.46 -23.97
CA LYS A 5 -12.22 6.30 -22.69
C LYS A 5 -11.66 7.65 -22.27
N SER A 6 -12.33 8.28 -21.31
CA SER A 6 -11.83 9.43 -20.57
C SER A 6 -10.65 9.00 -19.69
N SER A 7 -9.43 9.31 -20.13
CA SER A 7 -8.21 9.12 -19.34
C SER A 7 -8.14 10.16 -18.22
N PHE A 8 -8.63 9.79 -17.03
CA PHE A 8 -8.31 10.47 -15.78
C PHE A 8 -6.87 10.13 -15.35
N PHE A 9 -5.90 10.76 -16.01
CA PHE A 9 -4.56 10.95 -15.45
C PHE A 9 -4.30 12.44 -15.46
N GLN A 10 -4.68 13.11 -14.38
CA GLN A 10 -4.31 14.49 -14.14
C GLN A 10 -2.80 14.49 -13.94
N LYS A 11 -2.03 14.87 -14.96
CA LYS A 11 -0.59 15.09 -14.84
C LYS A 11 -0.40 16.16 -13.75
N SER A 12 0.02 15.75 -12.55
CA SER A 12 0.42 16.69 -11.52
C SER A 12 1.57 17.53 -12.08
N GLY A 13 1.29 18.81 -12.32
CA GLY A 13 2.29 19.76 -12.81
C GLY A 13 3.35 19.93 -11.73
N ILE A 14 4.60 19.59 -12.05
CA ILE A 14 5.73 19.82 -11.16
C ILE A 14 5.92 21.34 -11.05
N SER A 15 5.82 21.87 -9.83
CA SER A 15 6.02 23.30 -9.56
C SER A 15 7.47 23.70 -9.86
N THR A 16 7.66 24.69 -10.74
CA THR A 16 8.98 25.23 -11.11
C THR A 16 9.54 26.22 -10.10
N ARG A 17 8.78 26.60 -9.05
CA ARG A 17 9.18 27.62 -8.05
C ARG A 17 10.50 27.32 -7.33
N TYR A 18 10.96 26.07 -7.37
CA TYR A 18 12.20 25.62 -6.74
C TYR A 18 13.42 25.72 -7.67
N LEU A 19 13.21 25.82 -8.98
CA LEU A 19 14.28 25.95 -9.97
C LEU A 19 15.04 27.28 -9.79
N ASP A 20 14.33 28.37 -9.53
CA ASP A 20 14.93 29.70 -9.36
C ASP A 20 15.82 29.83 -8.12
N LYS A 21 15.72 28.87 -7.19
CA LYS A 21 16.53 28.80 -5.96
C LYS A 21 17.66 27.78 -6.04
N ASN A 22 17.79 27.04 -7.13
CA ASN A 22 18.69 25.89 -7.26
C ASN A 22 18.55 24.87 -6.11
N ILE A 23 17.37 24.77 -5.49
CA ILE A 23 17.08 23.83 -4.41
C ILE A 23 16.13 22.77 -4.98
N CYS A 24 16.45 21.49 -4.79
CA CYS A 24 15.53 20.41 -5.10
C CYS A 24 15.05 19.77 -3.78
N PRO A 25 13.80 20.01 -3.34
CA PRO A 25 13.28 19.39 -2.12
C PRO A 25 13.24 17.87 -2.24
N GLU A 26 13.50 17.15 -1.14
CA GLU A 26 13.47 15.68 -1.12
C GLU A 26 12.15 15.12 -1.67
N LYS A 27 11.02 15.73 -1.30
CA LYS A 27 9.69 15.37 -1.83
C LYS A 27 9.63 15.40 -3.36
N LEU A 28 10.24 16.39 -4.01
CA LEU A 28 10.27 16.46 -5.47
C LEU A 28 11.15 15.37 -6.07
N ILE A 29 12.32 15.11 -5.48
CA ILE A 29 13.22 14.03 -5.89
C ILE A 29 12.49 12.67 -5.82
N VAL A 30 11.80 12.42 -4.71
CA VAL A 30 10.98 11.23 -4.49
C VAL A 30 9.90 11.08 -5.56
N GLN A 31 9.16 12.16 -5.84
CA GLN A 31 8.11 12.16 -6.86
C GLN A 31 8.65 11.87 -8.26
N LEU A 32 9.80 12.46 -8.61
CA LEU A 32 10.46 12.20 -9.89
C LEU A 32 10.91 10.73 -10.00
N ALA A 33 11.44 10.16 -8.93
CA ALA A 33 11.86 8.76 -8.88
C ALA A 33 10.66 7.80 -8.96
N TYR A 34 9.59 8.07 -8.21
CA TYR A 34 8.34 7.30 -8.26
C TYR A 34 7.70 7.31 -9.65
N ASN A 35 7.76 8.44 -10.35
CA ASN A 35 7.28 8.59 -11.72
C ASN A 35 8.30 8.11 -12.76
N TRP A 36 9.39 7.47 -12.33
CA TRP A 36 10.42 6.90 -13.20
C TRP A 36 11.00 7.93 -14.16
N ARG A 37 11.15 9.18 -13.72
CA ARG A 37 11.81 10.25 -14.50
C ARG A 37 13.30 10.34 -14.22
N ILE A 38 13.71 9.89 -13.04
CA ILE A 38 15.11 9.80 -12.61
C ILE A 38 15.34 8.43 -11.96
N TYR A 39 16.61 8.06 -11.83
CA TYR A 39 17.05 6.94 -10.99
C TYR A 39 17.82 7.47 -9.79
N LEU A 40 17.54 6.92 -8.61
CA LEU A 40 18.25 7.31 -7.39
C LEU A 40 19.36 6.31 -7.07
N ILE A 41 20.56 6.84 -6.84
CA ILE A 41 21.73 6.07 -6.42
C ILE A 41 22.13 6.52 -5.03
N MET A 42 22.15 5.60 -4.07
CA MET A 42 22.60 5.94 -2.72
C MET A 42 24.11 5.76 -2.56
N GLY A 43 24.77 6.82 -2.05
CA GLY A 43 26.17 6.79 -1.65
C GLY A 43 27.13 6.40 -2.78
N ASN A 44 28.16 5.62 -2.44
CA ASN A 44 29.20 5.22 -3.38
C ASN A 44 28.86 3.97 -4.20
N LYS A 45 27.61 3.50 -4.16
CA LYS A 45 27.21 2.35 -4.98
C LYS A 45 27.38 2.73 -6.45
N SER A 46 28.18 1.95 -7.16
CA SER A 46 28.29 2.07 -8.62
C SER A 46 26.90 1.88 -9.23
N PRO A 47 26.54 2.64 -10.29
CA PRO A 47 25.36 2.32 -11.09
C PRO A 47 25.38 0.83 -11.43
N LEU A 48 24.21 0.16 -11.37
CA LEU A 48 24.10 -1.24 -11.76
C LEU A 48 24.73 -1.40 -13.17
N ARG A 49 25.88 -2.08 -13.23
CA ARG A 49 26.63 -2.29 -14.47
C ARG A 49 25.71 -2.95 -15.49
N GLY A 50 25.49 -2.30 -16.63
CA GLY A 50 24.73 -2.87 -17.76
C GLY A 50 23.39 -2.22 -18.07
N THR A 51 22.94 -1.22 -17.31
CA THR A 51 21.76 -0.42 -17.68
C THR A 51 22.23 0.96 -18.15
N ALA A 52 22.46 1.10 -19.46
CA ALA A 52 22.45 2.42 -20.09
C ALA A 52 21.02 2.96 -19.99
N SER A 53 20.68 3.49 -18.82
CA SER A 53 19.39 4.12 -18.60
C SER A 53 19.38 5.44 -19.37
N SER A 54 18.35 5.64 -20.19
CA SER A 54 18.09 6.93 -20.85
C SER A 54 17.68 8.03 -19.87
N LYS A 55 17.53 7.70 -18.58
CA LYS A 55 17.05 8.60 -17.54
C LYS A 55 18.20 9.15 -16.71
N PRO A 56 18.13 10.42 -16.30
CA PRO A 56 19.10 11.00 -15.39
C PRO A 56 19.26 10.18 -14.12
N GLN A 57 20.50 9.92 -13.74
CA GLN A 57 20.85 9.30 -12.46
C GLN A 57 21.21 10.40 -11.47
N ILE A 58 20.52 10.43 -10.34
CA ILE A 58 20.78 11.36 -9.25
C ILE A 58 21.40 10.57 -8.11
N ARG A 59 22.62 10.95 -7.74
CA ARG A 59 23.27 10.42 -6.54
C ARG A 59 22.82 11.23 -5.33
N LEU A 60 22.40 10.52 -4.30
CA LEU A 60 22.06 11.11 -3.02
C LEU A 60 23.25 10.98 -2.07
N GLU A 61 23.66 12.12 -1.52
CA GLU A 61 24.72 12.19 -0.49
C GLU A 61 24.22 11.62 0.84
N SER A 62 22.94 11.83 1.15
CA SER A 62 22.27 11.32 2.35
C SER A 62 20.99 10.56 1.97
N PRO A 63 20.61 9.53 2.74
CA PRO A 63 19.31 8.89 2.57
C PRO A 63 18.15 9.85 2.84
N ILE A 64 17.04 9.70 2.13
CA ILE A 64 15.83 10.54 2.30
C ILE A 64 15.11 10.16 3.59
N GLU A 65 14.67 11.15 4.35
CA GLU A 65 13.84 10.95 5.53
C GLU A 65 12.44 10.48 5.11
N ILE A 66 11.92 9.44 5.78
CA ILE A 66 10.63 8.83 5.38
C ILE A 66 9.46 9.82 5.50
N GLU A 67 9.53 10.79 6.41
CA GLU A 67 8.51 11.83 6.56
C GLU A 67 8.33 12.68 5.30
N ASN A 68 9.40 12.85 4.50
CA ASN A 68 9.35 13.59 3.24
C ASN A 68 8.84 12.73 2.07
N TYR A 69 8.72 11.42 2.31
CA TYR A 69 8.27 10.44 1.33
C TYR A 69 6.79 10.13 1.47
N VAL A 70 6.28 9.99 2.69
CA VAL A 70 4.89 9.61 2.94
C VAL A 70 3.97 10.83 3.07
N GLU A 71 2.68 10.64 2.83
CA GLU A 71 1.70 11.70 2.97
C GLU A 71 1.65 12.20 4.43
N ASN A 72 1.67 13.53 4.60
CA ASN A 72 1.69 14.23 5.89
C ASN A 72 2.85 13.85 6.82
N GLY A 73 3.84 13.08 6.36
CA GLY A 73 4.90 12.55 7.21
C GLY A 73 4.39 11.54 8.23
N GLU A 74 3.30 10.83 7.91
CA GLU A 74 2.60 9.94 8.83
C GLU A 74 2.55 8.49 8.36
N LEU A 75 2.66 7.59 9.34
CA LEU A 75 2.41 6.16 9.22
C LEU A 75 1.03 5.85 9.83
N ILE A 76 0.22 5.08 9.13
CA ILE A 76 -1.12 4.70 9.56
C ILE A 76 -1.06 3.71 10.72
N THR A 77 -0.15 2.74 10.60
CA THR A 77 0.05 1.71 11.62
C THR A 77 1.42 1.06 11.45
N GLU A 78 1.90 0.43 12.51
CA GLU A 78 3.10 -0.39 12.52
C GLU A 78 2.80 -1.72 13.20
N GLY A 79 3.47 -2.78 12.74
CA GLY A 79 3.36 -4.08 13.38
C GLY A 79 4.35 -5.08 12.84
N ASN A 80 4.41 -6.23 13.49
CA ASN A 80 5.31 -7.31 13.08
C ASN A 80 4.53 -8.38 12.32
N MET A 81 5.06 -8.80 11.16
CA MET A 81 4.54 -9.92 10.37
C MET A 81 5.74 -10.78 9.97
N ASN A 82 5.69 -12.10 10.17
CA ASN A 82 6.79 -13.02 9.85
C ASN A 82 8.15 -12.59 10.44
N SER A 83 8.16 -12.10 11.68
CA SER A 83 9.35 -11.60 12.39
C SER A 83 10.00 -10.35 11.81
N GLU A 84 9.36 -9.69 10.86
CA GLU A 84 9.81 -8.41 10.29
C GLU A 84 8.83 -7.29 10.70
N ARG A 85 9.37 -6.10 10.96
CA ARG A 85 8.59 -4.91 11.30
C ARG A 85 8.18 -4.21 10.01
N TYR A 86 6.89 -3.95 9.87
CA TYR A 86 6.30 -3.26 8.74
C TYR A 86 5.49 -2.05 9.20
N SER A 87 5.26 -1.15 8.26
CA SER A 87 4.37 -0.02 8.42
C SER A 87 3.54 0.24 7.16
N LEU A 88 2.36 0.81 7.32
CA LEU A 88 1.53 1.31 6.24
C LEU A 88 1.55 2.82 6.20
N ALA A 89 1.65 3.39 5.00
CA ALA A 89 1.49 4.82 4.80
C ALA A 89 0.93 5.12 3.41
N TRP A 90 0.31 6.28 3.28
CA TRP A 90 -0.10 6.82 1.98
C TRP A 90 1.10 7.43 1.27
N PHE A 91 1.22 7.17 -0.03
CA PHE A 91 2.21 7.80 -0.89
C PHE A 91 1.69 7.83 -2.34
N GLU A 92 1.69 9.02 -2.94
CA GLU A 92 1.18 9.27 -4.31
C GLU A 92 -0.20 8.62 -4.54
N ASP A 93 -1.15 8.93 -3.64
CA ASP A 93 -2.54 8.45 -3.65
C ASP A 93 -2.73 6.93 -3.49
N HIS A 94 -1.66 6.19 -3.20
CA HIS A 94 -1.69 4.75 -3.00
C HIS A 94 -1.25 4.36 -1.60
N LEU A 95 -1.92 3.35 -1.06
CA LEU A 95 -1.53 2.74 0.20
C LEU A 95 -0.34 1.81 -0.05
N HIS A 96 0.76 2.07 0.64
CA HIS A 96 2.01 1.34 0.51
C HIS A 96 2.44 0.72 1.83
N MET A 97 3.12 -0.42 1.73
CA MET A 97 3.74 -1.08 2.88
C MET A 97 5.26 -0.88 2.82
N PHE A 98 5.83 -0.53 3.96
CA PHE A 98 7.26 -0.32 4.19
C PHE A 98 7.78 -1.39 5.14
N ALA A 99 8.95 -1.95 4.83
CA ALA A 99 9.65 -2.91 5.67
C ALA A 99 10.83 -2.22 6.38
N TRP A 100 10.97 -2.44 7.68
CA TRP A 100 12.11 -1.96 8.45
C TRP A 100 13.28 -2.91 8.30
N ASN A 101 14.38 -2.42 7.73
CA ASN A 101 15.66 -3.10 7.72
C ASN A 101 16.40 -2.82 9.03
N SER A 102 16.48 -3.80 9.92
CA SER A 102 17.13 -3.68 11.22
C SER A 102 18.64 -3.48 11.15
N LYS A 103 19.30 -4.00 10.10
CA LYS A 103 20.75 -3.86 9.91
C LYS A 103 21.12 -2.43 9.52
N GLU A 104 20.40 -1.88 8.54
CA GLU A 104 20.63 -0.52 8.04
C GLU A 104 19.93 0.55 8.88
N LYS A 105 19.00 0.14 9.77
CA LYS A 105 18.11 1.02 10.55
C LYS A 105 17.34 1.98 9.65
N MET A 106 16.71 1.42 8.61
CA MET A 106 16.05 2.19 7.55
C MET A 106 14.81 1.48 7.03
N TRP A 107 13.87 2.24 6.50
CA TRP A 107 12.67 1.77 5.81
C TRP A 107 12.95 1.47 4.34
N GLY A 108 12.31 0.44 3.80
CA GLY A 108 12.30 0.16 2.37
C GLY A 108 10.89 -0.06 1.90
N LEU A 109 10.56 0.40 0.70
CA LEU A 109 9.27 0.13 0.11
C LEU A 109 9.14 -1.37 -0.20
N TYR A 110 8.17 -2.03 0.42
CA TYR A 110 7.93 -3.47 0.23
C TYR A 110 6.93 -3.72 -0.90
N THR A 111 5.89 -2.89 -0.98
CA THR A 111 4.93 -2.91 -2.10
C THR A 111 5.50 -2.28 -3.36
N THR A 112 5.01 -2.65 -4.53
CA THR A 112 5.49 -2.06 -5.80
C THR A 112 4.52 -0.97 -6.28
N PRO A 113 4.97 0.16 -6.87
CA PRO A 113 4.08 1.21 -7.38
C PRO A 113 2.99 0.73 -8.36
N TYR A 114 3.30 -0.29 -9.16
CA TYR A 114 2.49 -0.65 -10.33
C TYR A 114 1.58 -1.86 -10.15
N ASN A 115 1.64 -2.55 -9.01
CA ASN A 115 0.87 -3.79 -8.78
C ASN A 115 -0.15 -3.64 -7.65
N VAL A 116 -1.11 -2.73 -7.85
CA VAL A 116 -2.16 -2.40 -6.86
C VAL A 116 -2.87 -3.66 -6.36
N ARG A 117 -3.17 -4.62 -7.25
CA ARG A 117 -3.84 -5.88 -6.88
C ARG A 117 -3.01 -6.74 -5.92
N ASN A 118 -1.73 -6.96 -6.24
CA ASN A 118 -0.86 -7.74 -5.36
C ASN A 118 -0.54 -6.98 -4.05
N ASN A 119 -0.37 -5.66 -4.13
CA ASN A 119 -0.20 -4.81 -2.95
C ASN A 119 -1.39 -4.95 -2.01
N GLY A 120 -2.62 -4.86 -2.53
CA GLY A 120 -3.84 -5.05 -1.74
C GLY A 120 -3.86 -6.38 -0.99
N ARG A 121 -3.49 -7.48 -1.66
CA ARG A 121 -3.37 -8.80 -1.00
C ARG A 121 -2.34 -8.80 0.14
N ILE A 122 -1.18 -8.20 -0.08
CA ILE A 122 -0.11 -8.10 0.92
C ILE A 122 -0.58 -7.27 2.13
N ILE A 123 -1.16 -6.09 1.86
CA ILE A 123 -1.64 -5.16 2.89
C ILE A 123 -2.76 -5.80 3.72
N ILE A 124 -3.73 -6.47 3.09
CA ILE A 124 -4.80 -7.19 3.80
C ILE A 124 -4.20 -8.28 4.71
N ASN A 125 -3.21 -9.03 4.24
CA ASN A 125 -2.56 -10.04 5.06
C ASN A 125 -1.82 -9.44 6.26
N PHE A 126 -1.14 -8.31 6.06
CA PHE A 126 -0.50 -7.56 7.14
C PHE A 126 -1.53 -7.08 8.16
N LEU A 127 -2.58 -6.38 7.73
CA LEU A 127 -3.65 -5.90 8.62
C LEU A 127 -4.31 -7.05 9.40
N ARG A 128 -4.56 -8.19 8.76
CA ARG A 128 -5.09 -9.38 9.43
C ARG A 128 -4.13 -9.94 10.48
N ALA A 129 -2.82 -9.84 10.26
CA ALA A 129 -1.81 -10.34 11.19
C ALA A 129 -1.57 -9.40 12.37
N THR A 130 -1.72 -8.09 12.17
CA THR A 130 -1.33 -7.07 13.16
C THR A 130 -2.50 -6.37 13.84
N ASN A 131 -3.72 -6.48 13.31
CA ASN A 131 -4.92 -5.92 13.91
C ASN A 131 -5.92 -7.04 14.28
N PRO A 132 -6.08 -7.34 15.59
CA PRO A 132 -7.00 -8.38 16.05
C PRO A 132 -8.47 -8.14 15.67
N GLN A 133 -8.94 -6.88 15.64
CA GLN A 133 -10.31 -6.56 15.22
C GLN A 133 -10.50 -6.94 13.74
N ILE A 134 -9.61 -6.50 12.86
CA ILE A 134 -9.66 -6.87 11.42
C ILE A 134 -9.59 -8.39 11.26
N SER A 135 -8.71 -9.07 12.02
CA SER A 135 -8.60 -10.52 11.99
C SER A 135 -9.92 -11.22 12.34
N ASN A 136 -10.58 -10.77 13.40
CA ASN A 136 -11.87 -11.30 13.84
C ASN A 136 -12.97 -11.04 12.81
N ILE A 137 -13.05 -9.83 12.28
CA ILE A 137 -14.03 -9.44 11.25
C ILE A 137 -13.88 -10.32 10.01
N MET A 138 -12.65 -10.49 9.52
CA MET A 138 -12.38 -11.35 8.37
C MET A 138 -12.77 -12.81 8.66
N LYS A 139 -12.44 -13.34 9.84
CA LYS A 139 -12.81 -14.69 10.25
C LYS A 139 -14.33 -14.90 10.24
N ASN A 140 -15.09 -13.94 10.77
CA ASN A 140 -16.56 -13.98 10.82
C ASN A 140 -17.18 -13.86 9.42
N ALA A 141 -16.61 -13.00 8.57
CA ALA A 141 -17.03 -12.88 7.17
C ALA A 141 -16.79 -14.18 6.39
N TYR A 142 -15.65 -14.84 6.60
CA TYR A 142 -15.37 -16.14 5.97
C TYR A 142 -16.30 -17.24 6.48
N ALA A 143 -16.60 -17.28 7.78
CA ALA A 143 -17.57 -18.22 8.33
C ALA A 143 -18.96 -18.04 7.70
N THR A 144 -19.42 -16.78 7.61
CA THR A 144 -20.70 -16.42 6.97
C THR A 144 -20.73 -16.83 5.49
N LEU A 145 -19.62 -16.66 4.77
CA LEU A 145 -19.51 -17.07 3.37
C LEU A 145 -19.55 -18.60 3.21
N GLU A 146 -18.91 -19.35 4.11
CA GLU A 146 -18.92 -20.83 4.02
C GLU A 146 -20.29 -21.40 4.40
N GLU A 147 -21.00 -20.82 5.37
CA GLU A 147 -22.41 -21.12 5.64
C GLU A 147 -23.26 -20.94 4.38
N TYR A 148 -23.13 -19.80 3.70
CA TYR A 148 -23.84 -19.52 2.45
C TYR A 148 -23.52 -20.55 1.34
N ARG A 149 -22.24 -20.89 1.19
CA ARG A 149 -21.80 -21.88 0.19
C ARG A 149 -22.36 -23.26 0.50
N GLN A 150 -22.34 -23.68 1.75
CA GLN A 150 -22.85 -24.97 2.16
C GLN A 150 -24.36 -25.08 1.94
N GLU A 151 -25.12 -24.05 2.29
CA GLU A 151 -26.54 -23.99 1.97
C GLU A 151 -26.80 -24.00 0.46
N SER A 152 -25.97 -23.30 -0.32
CA SER A 152 -26.09 -23.28 -1.79
C SER A 152 -25.82 -24.66 -2.41
N ARG A 153 -24.83 -25.40 -1.90
CA ARG A 153 -24.57 -26.79 -2.31
C ARG A 153 -25.73 -27.72 -1.93
N ASN A 154 -26.26 -27.60 -0.71
CA ASN A 154 -27.38 -28.40 -0.23
C ASN A 154 -28.66 -28.15 -1.04
N LYS A 155 -28.88 -26.92 -1.54
CA LYS A 155 -30.01 -26.58 -2.44
C LYS A 155 -29.96 -27.32 -3.77
N VAL A 156 -28.77 -27.52 -4.33
CA VAL A 156 -28.61 -28.33 -5.56
C VAL A 156 -28.92 -29.80 -5.27
N ALA A 157 -28.62 -30.28 -4.05
CA ALA A 157 -28.80 -31.67 -3.65
C ALA A 157 -30.21 -32.03 -3.15
N ARG A 158 -30.99 -31.10 -2.60
CA ARG A 158 -32.32 -31.37 -2.01
C ARG A 158 -33.36 -30.34 -2.46
N LYS A 159 -34.47 -30.82 -3.05
CA LYS A 159 -35.72 -30.04 -3.24
C LYS A 159 -36.39 -29.83 -1.86
N GLN A 160 -35.84 -28.95 -1.02
CA GLN A 160 -36.41 -28.69 0.31
C GLN A 160 -37.06 -27.31 0.43
N HIS A 161 -38.13 -27.34 1.22
CA HIS A 161 -39.26 -26.41 1.34
C HIS A 161 -39.15 -25.58 2.64
N GLU A 162 -37.94 -25.23 3.07
CA GLU A 162 -37.69 -24.41 4.27
C GLU A 162 -37.56 -22.93 3.94
N GLN A 163 -37.92 -22.08 4.91
CA GLN A 163 -37.92 -20.62 4.81
C GLN A 163 -36.51 -20.11 4.46
N LYS A 164 -36.36 -19.66 3.20
CA LYS A 164 -35.06 -19.33 2.59
C LYS A 164 -34.44 -18.09 3.20
N LYS A 165 -33.18 -18.20 3.65
CA LYS A 165 -32.29 -17.04 3.80
C LYS A 165 -31.84 -16.57 2.41
N THR A 166 -32.00 -15.29 2.14
CA THR A 166 -31.62 -14.64 0.88
C THR A 166 -30.13 -14.27 0.88
N ILE A 167 -29.56 -13.98 -0.30
CA ILE A 167 -28.20 -13.41 -0.39
C ILE A 167 -28.11 -12.09 0.42
N SER A 168 -29.19 -11.30 0.45
CA SER A 168 -29.25 -10.05 1.23
C SER A 168 -29.05 -10.28 2.74
N TYR A 169 -29.56 -11.39 3.30
CA TYR A 169 -29.33 -11.76 4.70
C TYR A 169 -27.84 -11.96 5.02
N TYR A 170 -27.11 -12.72 4.18
CA TYR A 170 -25.67 -12.93 4.40
C TYR A 170 -24.87 -11.64 4.21
N ASN A 171 -25.22 -10.83 3.22
CA ASN A 171 -24.58 -9.54 2.99
C ASN A 171 -24.77 -8.59 4.18
N GLU A 172 -25.96 -8.56 4.77
CA GLU A 172 -26.25 -7.77 5.97
C GLU A 172 -25.43 -8.25 7.17
N ARG A 173 -25.35 -9.55 7.40
CA ARG A 173 -24.55 -10.13 8.49
C ARG A 173 -23.07 -9.79 8.33
N CYS A 174 -22.53 -9.88 7.11
CA CYS A 174 -21.16 -9.41 6.82
C CYS A 174 -20.97 -7.92 7.13
N ARG A 175 -21.93 -7.05 6.78
CA ARG A 175 -21.86 -5.61 7.06
C ARG A 175 -21.85 -5.32 8.55
N ASN A 176 -22.67 -6.02 9.34
CA ASN A 176 -22.74 -5.82 10.79
C ASN A 176 -21.39 -6.13 11.45
N HIS A 177 -20.66 -7.13 10.97
CA HIS A 177 -19.31 -7.42 11.43
C HIS A 177 -18.28 -6.31 11.09
N MET A 178 -18.48 -5.51 10.04
CA MET A 178 -17.48 -4.53 9.60
C MET A 178 -17.49 -3.19 10.37
N SER A 179 -18.46 -2.95 11.26
CA SER A 179 -18.69 -1.63 11.87
C SER A 179 -17.84 -1.34 13.13
N GLU A 180 -16.91 -2.23 13.48
CA GLU A 180 -16.22 -2.24 14.78
C GLU A 180 -14.72 -1.88 14.72
N ILE A 181 -14.20 -1.37 13.59
CA ILE A 181 -12.76 -1.11 13.47
C ILE A 181 -12.42 0.24 14.11
N GLU A 182 -11.78 0.19 15.28
CA GLU A 182 -11.13 1.35 15.87
C GLU A 182 -9.85 1.66 15.09
N MET A 183 -9.75 2.90 14.60
CA MET A 183 -8.53 3.34 13.95
C MET A 183 -7.53 3.82 15.00
N SER A 184 -6.30 3.31 14.92
CA SER A 184 -5.18 3.88 15.68
C SER A 184 -4.87 5.29 15.18
N THR A 185 -4.44 6.15 16.09
CA THR A 185 -3.89 7.46 15.74
C THR A 185 -2.70 7.28 14.80
N ALA A 186 -2.63 8.13 13.76
CA ALA A 186 -1.47 8.19 12.89
C ALA A 186 -0.19 8.44 13.70
N ILE A 187 0.91 7.80 13.27
CA ILE A 187 2.20 7.82 13.93
C ILE A 187 3.14 8.67 13.08
N SER A 188 3.85 9.63 13.67
CA SER A 188 4.88 10.38 12.95
C SER A 188 5.93 9.43 12.36
N ALA A 189 6.16 9.54 11.05
CA ALA A 189 7.09 8.70 10.32
C ALA A 189 8.52 9.10 10.64
N LYS A 190 9.29 8.18 11.23
CA LYS A 190 10.68 8.45 11.64
C LYS A 190 11.66 7.50 10.95
N GLY A 191 12.84 8.02 10.63
CA GLY A 191 13.93 7.28 10.03
C GLY A 191 14.06 7.54 8.53
N ARG A 192 14.93 6.75 7.88
CA ARG A 192 15.38 7.01 6.52
C ARG A 192 15.05 5.88 5.57
N LEU A 193 15.03 6.16 4.27
CA LEU A 193 14.80 5.16 3.23
C LEU A 193 16.11 4.53 2.72
N TRP A 194 16.21 3.20 2.71
CA TRP A 194 17.40 2.49 2.21
C TRP A 194 17.31 2.05 0.75
N GLN A 195 16.10 1.97 0.18
CA GLN A 195 15.88 1.60 -1.21
C GLN A 195 14.86 2.52 -1.84
N MET A 196 15.24 3.10 -2.97
CA MET A 196 14.38 3.87 -3.85
C MET A 196 14.53 3.35 -5.28
N PHE A 197 13.51 3.61 -6.11
CA PHE A 197 13.28 3.03 -7.43
C PHE A 197 14.43 3.20 -8.43
#